data_AF-A0A529ZCA1-F1
#
_entry.id   AF-A0A529ZCA1-F1
#
_cell.length_a   1.000
_cell.length_b   1.000
_cell.length_c   1.000
_cell.angle_alpha   90.00
_cell.angle_beta   90.00
_cell.angle_gamma   90.00
#
_symmetry.space_group_name_H-M   'P 1'
#
loop_
_entity.id
_entity.type
_entity.pdbx_description
1 polymer ?
#
loop_
_entity_poly.entity_id
_entity_poly.type
_entity_poly.pdbx_seq_one_letter_code
_entity_poly.pdbx_strand_id
1 'polypeptide(L)'
;VRSVNRSALERRVATLTKRRSIKADNQAAWLLRAIACMDLTTLNSNDTDERVRRLCAKAINPLRRDIVEGLGISGETIRPAAVCVY
;
A
#
# COMPACT_ATOMS: atom_id res chain seq x y z
N VAL A 1 0.19 8.33 27.39
CA VAL A 1 0.88 8.18 26.09
C VAL A 1 1.83 6.99 26.19
N ARG A 2 1.61 5.91 25.44
CA ARG A 2 2.58 4.79 25.43
C ARG A 2 3.86 5.28 24.75
N SER A 3 4.94 5.34 25.50
CA SER A 3 6.26 5.66 24.94
C SER A 3 6.69 4.49 24.04
N VAL A 4 6.98 4.81 22.78
CA VAL A 4 7.55 3.84 21.82
C VAL A 4 9.06 3.98 21.90
N ASN A 5 9.76 2.87 22.13
CA ASN A 5 11.22 2.85 22.14
C ASN A 5 11.76 2.99 20.71
N ARG A 6 12.00 4.24 20.30
CA ARG A 6 12.48 4.60 18.96
C ARG A 6 13.75 3.85 18.56
N SER A 7 14.74 3.75 19.45
CA SER A 7 16.02 3.09 19.12
C SER A 7 15.88 1.59 18.90
N ALA A 8 14.96 0.94 19.60
CA ALA A 8 14.63 -0.47 19.35
C ALA A 8 13.88 -0.65 18.03
N LEU A 9 12.96 0.25 17.71
CA LEU A 9 12.21 0.26 16.45
C LEU A 9 13.16 0.42 15.24
N GLU A 10 14.01 1.43 15.28
CA GLU A 10 14.98 1.73 14.20
C GLU A 10 15.93 0.55 13.95
N ARG A 11 16.50 -0.05 15.02
CA ARG A 11 17.34 -1.25 14.88
C ARG A 11 16.59 -2.41 14.24
N ARG A 12 15.33 -2.65 14.64
CA ARG A 12 14.53 -3.74 14.07
C ARG A 12 14.22 -3.49 12.60
N VAL A 13 13.81 -2.28 12.22
CA VAL A 13 13.57 -1.88 10.83
C VAL A 13 14.82 -2.07 9.98
N ALA A 14 15.99 -1.65 10.47
CA ALA A 14 17.26 -1.79 9.75
C ALA A 14 17.70 -3.24 9.49
N THR A 15 17.18 -4.22 10.26
CA THR A 15 17.44 -5.65 10.01
C THR A 15 16.50 -6.26 8.97
N LEU A 16 15.31 -5.68 8.77
CA LEU A 16 14.33 -6.19 7.81
C LEU A 16 14.86 -6.06 6.38
N THR A 17 15.61 -4.99 6.08
CA THR A 17 16.22 -4.75 4.76
C THR A 17 17.41 -5.68 4.45
N LYS A 18 18.02 -6.30 5.47
CA LYS A 18 19.20 -7.17 5.34
C LYS A 18 18.87 -8.66 5.15
N ARG A 19 17.61 -9.06 5.37
CA ARG A 19 17.16 -10.44 5.12
C ARG A 19 17.00 -10.67 3.62
N ARG A 20 17.13 -11.93 3.16
CA ARG A 20 17.09 -12.32 1.72
C ARG A 20 15.99 -11.55 0.98
N SER A 21 16.38 -10.61 0.13
CA SER A 21 15.44 -9.86 -0.69
C SER A 21 14.76 -10.78 -1.68
N ILE A 22 13.46 -10.60 -1.82
CA ILE A 22 12.69 -11.13 -2.92
C ILE A 22 13.19 -10.42 -4.18
N LYS A 23 13.53 -11.18 -5.23
CA LYS A 23 14.20 -10.64 -6.42
C LYS A 23 13.23 -10.45 -7.58
N ALA A 24 13.47 -9.41 -8.38
CA ALA A 24 12.85 -9.17 -9.68
C ALA A 24 11.32 -9.33 -9.66
N ASP A 25 10.76 -10.16 -10.53
CA ASP A 25 9.32 -10.35 -10.70
C ASP A 25 8.61 -10.77 -9.42
N ASN A 26 9.28 -11.55 -8.56
CA ASN A 26 8.71 -11.91 -7.27
C ASN A 26 8.54 -10.67 -6.38
N GLN A 27 9.44 -9.69 -6.46
CA GLN A 27 9.33 -8.46 -5.68
C GLN A 27 8.10 -7.66 -6.15
N ALA A 28 7.93 -7.54 -7.47
CA ALA A 28 6.74 -6.92 -8.05
C ALA A 28 5.46 -7.65 -7.63
N ALA A 29 5.42 -8.98 -7.74
CA ALA A 29 4.28 -9.78 -7.34
C ALA A 29 3.91 -9.60 -5.85
N TRP A 30 4.90 -9.52 -4.97
CA TRP A 30 4.65 -9.26 -3.54
C TRP A 30 4.16 -7.84 -3.26
N LEU A 31 4.63 -6.84 -4.00
CA LEU A 31 4.10 -5.48 -3.89
C LEU A 31 2.65 -5.39 -4.40
N LEU A 32 2.33 -6.07 -5.50
CA LEU A 32 0.95 -6.20 -5.99
C LEU A 32 0.05 -6.90 -4.97
N ARG A 33 0.54 -7.98 -4.35
CA ARG A 33 -0.17 -8.66 -3.25
C ARG A 33 -0.35 -7.73 -2.05
N ALA A 34 0.65 -6.91 -1.71
CA ALA A 34 0.54 -5.97 -0.61
C ALA A 34 -0.59 -4.98 -0.85
N ILE A 35 -0.74 -4.44 -2.07
CA ILE A 35 -1.89 -3.59 -2.44
C ILE A 35 -3.20 -4.33 -2.18
N ALA A 36 -3.31 -5.60 -2.60
CA ALA A 36 -4.51 -6.41 -2.40
C ALA A 36 -4.88 -6.70 -0.93
N CYS A 37 -3.93 -6.51 -0.01
CA CYS A 37 -4.13 -6.70 1.43
C CYS A 37 -4.23 -5.37 2.21
N MET A 38 -4.19 -4.22 1.54
CA MET A 38 -4.26 -2.91 2.21
C MET A 38 -5.70 -2.46 2.41
N ASP A 39 -5.96 -1.87 3.57
CA ASP A 39 -7.13 -1.05 3.80
C ASP A 39 -6.76 0.42 3.58
N LEU A 40 -7.26 1.00 2.50
CA LEU A 40 -6.99 2.39 2.18
C LEU A 40 -7.83 3.29 3.10
N THR A 41 -7.20 3.77 4.16
CA THR A 41 -7.91 4.39 5.29
C THR A 41 -7.69 5.90 5.34
N THR A 42 -8.75 6.65 5.66
CA THR A 42 -8.63 8.02 6.16
C THR A 42 -9.07 8.07 7.62
N LEU A 43 -8.26 8.74 8.45
CA LEU A 43 -8.49 8.90 9.90
C LEU A 43 -8.72 10.38 10.25
N ASN A 44 -9.19 11.16 9.29
CA ASN A 44 -9.32 12.61 9.46
C ASN A 44 -10.73 12.97 9.88
N SER A 45 -10.87 13.51 11.09
CA SER A 45 -12.16 13.96 11.63
C SER A 45 -12.82 15.11 10.84
N ASN A 46 -12.10 15.72 9.89
CA ASN A 46 -12.61 16.74 8.99
C ASN A 46 -12.51 16.31 7.52
N ASP A 47 -12.85 15.06 7.23
CA ASP A 47 -13.02 14.61 5.86
C ASP A 47 -14.20 15.29 5.17
N THR A 48 -14.03 15.49 3.86
CA THR A 48 -15.07 16.01 2.98
C THR A 48 -15.41 14.97 1.94
N ASP A 49 -16.62 15.04 1.37
CA ASP A 49 -17.06 14.15 0.29
C ASP A 49 -16.03 14.06 -0.84
N GLU A 50 -15.37 15.17 -1.17
CA GLU A 50 -14.35 15.23 -2.20
C GLU A 50 -13.05 14.52 -1.82
N ARG A 51 -12.66 14.52 -0.53
CA ARG A 51 -11.52 13.70 -0.07
C ARG A 51 -11.84 12.22 -0.14
N VAL A 52 -13.01 11.82 0.32
CA VAL A 52 -13.46 10.42 0.27
C VAL A 52 -13.59 9.95 -1.18
N ARG A 53 -14.15 10.78 -2.07
CA ARG A 53 -14.23 10.49 -3.51
C ARG A 53 -12.85 10.23 -4.13
N ARG A 54 -11.85 11.06 -3.82
CA ARG A 54 -10.47 10.84 -4.30
C ARG A 54 -9.83 9.58 -3.71
N LEU A 55 -10.12 9.26 -2.45
CA LEU A 55 -9.68 8.02 -1.81
C LEU A 55 -10.24 6.81 -2.56
N CYS A 56 -11.55 6.81 -2.84
CA CYS A 56 -12.21 5.76 -3.62
C CYS A 56 -11.67 5.68 -5.06
N ALA A 57 -11.42 6.81 -5.72
CA ALA A 57 -10.83 6.82 -7.07
C ALA A 57 -9.44 6.15 -7.09
N LYS A 58 -8.64 6.36 -6.05
CA LYS A 58 -7.34 5.69 -5.88
C LYS A 58 -7.49 4.20 -5.56
N ALA A 59 -8.52 3.79 -4.84
CA ALA A 59 -8.79 2.37 -4.61
C ALA A 59 -9.21 1.64 -5.90
N ILE A 60 -9.94 2.31 -6.79
CA ILE A 60 -10.34 1.74 -8.09
C ILE A 60 -9.14 1.61 -9.03
N ASN A 61 -8.29 2.64 -9.10
CA ASN A 61 -7.09 2.68 -9.95
C ASN A 61 -5.83 2.94 -9.09
N PRO A 62 -5.34 1.94 -8.34
CA PRO A 62 -4.22 2.13 -7.40
C PRO A 62 -2.87 2.27 -8.10
N LEU A 63 -2.79 1.89 -9.38
CA LEU A 63 -1.59 1.92 -10.20
C LEU A 63 -1.81 2.81 -11.43
N ARG A 64 -0.76 3.49 -11.85
CA ARG A 64 -0.74 4.20 -13.13
C ARG A 64 -0.72 3.19 -14.28
N ARG A 65 -1.30 3.58 -15.43
CA ARG A 65 -1.39 2.75 -16.63
C ARG A 65 -0.04 2.24 -17.13
N ASP A 66 0.98 3.11 -17.14
CA ASP A 66 2.34 2.74 -17.58
C ASP A 66 3.00 1.66 -16.70
N ILE A 67 2.67 1.64 -15.40
CA ILE A 67 3.14 0.59 -14.48
C ILE A 67 2.41 -0.73 -14.77
N VAL A 68 1.09 -0.68 -15.00
CA VAL A 68 0.28 -1.86 -15.35
C VAL A 68 0.78 -2.50 -16.64
N GLU A 69 1.03 -1.68 -17.66
CA GLU A 69 1.57 -2.11 -18.95
C GLU A 69 3.01 -2.64 -18.81
N GLY A 70 3.87 -1.91 -18.10
CA GLY A 70 5.27 -2.32 -17.87
C GLY A 70 5.43 -3.62 -17.08
N LEU A 71 4.41 -4.00 -16.27
CA LEU A 71 4.36 -5.26 -15.55
C LEU A 71 3.64 -6.38 -16.31
N GLY A 72 3.01 -6.09 -17.46
CA GLY A 72 2.27 -7.07 -18.25
C GLY A 72 0.99 -7.59 -17.59
N ILE A 73 0.40 -6.82 -16.66
CA ILE A 73 -0.77 -7.22 -15.85
C ILE A 73 -2.07 -6.55 -16.28
N SER A 74 -2.17 -6.09 -17.53
CA SER A 74 -3.34 -5.32 -18.02
C SER A 74 -4.68 -6.06 -17.94
N GLY A 75 -4.68 -7.39 -17.83
CA GLY A 75 -5.88 -8.22 -17.62
C GLY A 75 -6.23 -8.46 -16.14
N GLU A 76 -5.36 -8.06 -15.21
CA GLU A 76 -5.53 -8.35 -13.78
C GLU A 76 -6.24 -7.20 -13.06
N THR A 77 -7.09 -7.55 -12.09
CA THR A 77 -7.72 -6.56 -11.21
C THR A 77 -7.04 -6.56 -9.85
N ILE A 78 -6.13 -5.61 -9.63
CA ILE A 78 -5.47 -5.40 -8.34
C ILE A 78 -6.07 -4.17 -7.66
N ARG A 79 -6.69 -4.36 -6.49
CA ARG A 79 -7.36 -3.32 -5.69
C ARG A 79 -7.10 -3.51 -4.20
N PRO A 80 -7.09 -2.44 -3.38
CA PRO A 80 -7.13 -2.56 -1.92
C PRO A 80 -8.25 -3.47 -1.43
N ALA A 81 -8.05 -4.11 -0.28
CA ALA A 81 -9.04 -4.96 0.36
C ALA A 81 -10.28 -4.17 0.82
N ALA A 82 -10.05 -2.95 1.33
CA ALA A 82 -11.12 -2.07 1.77
C ALA A 82 -10.77 -0.59 1.59
N VAL A 83 -11.79 0.25 1.70
CA VAL A 83 -11.67 1.68 1.98
C VAL A 83 -12.34 1.94 3.31
N CYS A 84 -11.58 2.44 4.28
CA CYS A 84 -12.07 2.69 5.64
C CYS A 84 -12.13 4.20 5.89
N VAL A 85 -13.29 4.69 6.31
CA VAL A 85 -13.56 6.10 6.59
C VAL A 85 -14.04 6.20 8.04
N TYR A 86 -13.50 7.16 8.78
CA TYR A 86 -13.73 7.34 10.21
C TYR A 86 -14.04 8.80 10.55
#